data_AF-A0AAU7U0U4-F1
#
_entry.id   AF-A0AAU7U0U4-F1
#
_cell.length_a   1.000
_cell.length_b   1.000
_cell.length_c   1.000
_cell.angle_alpha   90.00
_cell.angle_beta   90.00
_cell.angle_gamma   90.00
#
_symmetry.space_group_name_H-M   'P 1'
#
loop_
_entity.id
_entity.type
_entity.pdbx_description
1 polymer ?
#
loop_
_entity_poly.entity_id
_entity_poly.type
_entity_poly.pdbx_seq_one_letter_code
_entity_poly.pdbx_strand_id
1 'polypeptide(L)' 'MRIYNRLRCPHCQSSQYRTSAFDITKMNPHGAKCIFCKSSMIVLKTA' A
#
# COMPACT_ATOMS: atom_id res chain seq x y z
N MET A 1 -8.17 -14.13 -6.12
CA MET A 1 -6.81 -13.57 -5.95
C MET A 1 -6.94 -12.20 -5.27
N ARG A 2 -6.52 -12.06 -4.00
CA ARG A 2 -6.72 -10.82 -3.21
C ARG A 2 -5.70 -9.75 -3.63
N ILE A 3 -6.18 -8.55 -3.99
CA ILE A 3 -5.37 -7.36 -4.38
C ILE A 3 -4.30 -7.01 -3.32
N TYR A 4 -4.58 -7.35 -2.07
CA TYR A 4 -3.73 -7.16 -0.90
C TYR A 4 -2.32 -7.76 -1.02
N ASN A 5 -2.14 -8.84 -1.80
CA ASN A 5 -0.82 -9.46 -2.01
C ASN A 5 0.07 -8.71 -3.03
N ARG A 6 -0.46 -7.70 -3.73
CA ARG A 6 0.31 -6.92 -4.71
C ARG A 6 0.71 -5.53 -4.19
N LEU A 7 0.34 -5.16 -2.97
CA LEU A 7 0.73 -3.88 -2.38
C LEU A 7 2.12 -3.97 -1.77
N ARG A 8 3.01 -3.06 -2.18
CA ARG A 8 4.39 -3.02 -1.69
C ARG A 8 4.82 -1.59 -1.39
N CYS A 9 5.64 -1.43 -0.36
CA CYS A 9 6.19 -0.12 -0.03
C CYS A 9 7.30 0.24 -1.00
N PRO A 10 7.29 1.43 -1.64
CA PRO A 10 8.38 1.85 -2.52
C PRO A 10 9.69 2.11 -1.76
N HIS A 11 9.63 2.38 -0.45
CA HIS A 11 10.81 2.66 0.38
C HIS A 11 11.35 1.41 1.08
N CYS A 12 10.47 0.67 1.77
CA CYS A 12 10.88 -0.48 2.57
C CYS A 12 10.81 -1.81 1.82
N GLN A 13 10.20 -1.84 0.63
CA GLN A 13 9.91 -3.06 -0.15
C GLN A 13 9.06 -4.12 0.59
N SER A 14 8.63 -3.83 1.81
CA SER A 14 7.72 -4.64 2.60
C SER A 14 6.33 -4.63 2.00
N SER A 15 5.65 -5.77 2.13
CA SER A 15 4.22 -5.91 1.82
C SER A 15 3.35 -5.75 3.07
N GLN A 16 3.91 -5.41 4.23
CA GLN A 16 3.16 -5.19 5.47
C GLN A 16 2.67 -3.74 5.55
N TYR A 17 1.35 -3.58 5.54
CA TYR A 17 0.69 -2.29 5.64
C TYR A 17 -0.54 -2.36 6.54
N ARG A 18 -0.97 -1.19 6.99
CA ARG A 18 -2.30 -0.97 7.55
C ARG A 18 -3.18 -0.24 6.55
N THR A 19 -4.48 -0.37 6.67
CA THR A 19 -5.48 0.41 5.92
C THR A 19 -6.24 1.33 6.85
N SER A 20 -6.53 2.54 6.40
CA SER A 20 -7.33 3.52 7.15
C SER A 20 -8.19 4.32 6.17
N ALA A 21 -9.45 4.57 6.54
CA ALA A 21 -10.35 5.41 5.74
C ALA A 21 -9.83 6.85 5.61
N PHE A 22 -9.10 7.33 6.62
CA PHE A 22 -8.49 8.66 6.61
C PHE A 22 -7.29 8.77 5.66
N ASP A 23 -6.66 7.65 5.31
CA ASP A 23 -5.51 7.60 4.40
C ASP A 23 -5.93 7.44 2.93
N ILE A 24 -7.24 7.36 2.65
CA ILE A 24 -7.78 7.23 1.28
C ILE A 24 -7.67 8.56 0.56
N THR A 25 -6.95 8.56 -0.55
CA THR A 25 -6.80 9.72 -1.45
C THR A 25 -6.84 9.27 -2.91
N LYS A 26 -6.88 10.23 -3.85
CA LYS A 26 -6.77 9.93 -5.30
C LYS A 26 -5.48 9.15 -5.63
N MET A 27 -4.40 9.37 -4.89
CA MET A 27 -3.12 8.69 -5.08
C MET A 27 -2.97 7.40 -4.26
N ASN A 28 -3.82 7.19 -3.24
CA ASN A 28 -3.84 6.01 -2.40
C ASN A 28 -5.29 5.53 -2.21
N PRO A 29 -5.93 4.98 -3.26
CA PRO A 29 -7.35 4.64 -3.22
C PRO A 29 -7.67 3.51 -2.22
N HIS A 30 -6.67 2.73 -1.84
CA HIS A 30 -6.81 1.64 -0.87
C HIS A 30 -6.54 2.08 0.58
N GLY A 31 -6.17 3.34 0.80
CA GLY A 31 -5.81 3.84 2.13
C GLY A 31 -4.65 3.06 2.77
N ALA A 32 -3.80 2.43 1.95
CA ALA A 32 -2.78 1.48 2.39
C ALA A 32 -1.47 2.20 2.69
N LYS A 33 -0.97 2.05 3.93
CA LYS A 33 0.24 2.70 4.44
C LYS A 33 1.18 1.67 5.05
N CYS A 34 2.46 1.73 4.71
CA CYS A 34 3.49 0.88 5.30
C CYS A 34 3.51 1.03 6.82
N ILE A 35 3.50 -0.10 7.55
CA ILE A 35 3.51 -0.08 9.02
C ILE A 35 4.85 0.46 9.55
N PHE A 36 5.92 0.30 8.78
CA PHE A 36 7.26 0.73 9.16
C PHE A 36 7.49 2.23 8.90
N CYS A 37 7.47 2.64 7.62
CA CYS A 37 7.82 4.01 7.23
C CYS A 37 6.62 4.94 6.98
N LYS A 38 5.37 4.45 7.12
CA LYS A 38 4.13 5.22 6.90
C LYS A 38 4.01 5.83 5.50
N SER A 39 4.78 5.34 4.54
CA SER A 39 4.63 5.70 3.13
C SER A 39 3.45 4.99 2.51
N SER A 40 2.79 5.60 1.54
CA SER A 40 1.68 4.99 0.83
C SER A 40 2.16 3.79 0.02
N MET A 41 1.44 2.67 0.08
CA MET A 41 1.79 1.48 -0.67
C MET A 41 1.45 1.64 -2.15
N ILE A 42 2.25 1.01 -3.02
CA ILE A 42 2.00 0.95 -4.47
C ILE A 42 1.54 -0.44 -4.87
N VAL A 43 0.63 -0.52 -5.84
CA VAL A 43 0.22 -1.81 -6.42
C VAL A 43 1.25 -2.22 -7.47
N LEU A 44 1.92 -3.35 -7.25
CA LEU A 44 2.74 -3.98 -8.26
C LEU A 44 1.84 -4.53 -9.37
N LYS A 45 1.85 -3.85 -10.52
CA LYS A 45 1.29 -4.39 -11.76
C LYS A 45 2.28 -5.41 -12.31
N THR A 46 1.90 -6.68 -12.28
CA THR A 46 2.62 -7.70 -13.04
C THR A 46 2.26 -7.46 -14.50
N ALA A 47 3.27 -7.28 -15.35
CA ALA A 47 3.12 -7.14 -16.80
C ALA A 47 2.52 -8.42 -17.41
#